data_AF-A0A6M0AML4-F1
#
_entry.id   AF-A0A6M0AML4-F1
#
_cell.length_a   1.000
_cell.length_b   1.000
_cell.length_c   1.000
_cell.angle_alpha   90.00
_cell.angle_beta   90.00
_cell.angle_gamma   90.00
#
_symmetry.space_group_name_H-M   'P 1'
#
loop_
_entity.id
_entity.type
_entity.pdbx_description
1 polymer ?
#
loop_
_entity_poly.entity_id
_entity_poly.type
_entity_poly.pdbx_seq_one_letter_code
_entity_poly.pdbx_strand_id
1 'polypeptide(L)' 'EEAPKYDYGPATVPPDQYLVLGDNRNNSYDSHHWGFVPRDKIIGRAVLRFWPLNRMGKLKPNPVYPEGLNQSTDL' A
#
# COMPACT_ATOMS: atom_id res chain seq x y z
N GLU A 1 -3.97 14.62 -8.62
CA GLU A 1 -4.37 13.19 -8.72
C GLU A 1 -5.85 13.14 -9.06
N GLU A 2 -6.31 12.20 -9.88
CA GLU A 2 -7.73 12.06 -10.23
C GLU A 2 -8.48 11.37 -9.09
N ALA A 3 -9.74 11.76 -8.85
CA ALA A 3 -10.57 11.09 -7.86
C ALA A 3 -10.84 9.62 -8.26
N PRO A 4 -10.94 8.69 -7.29
CA PRO A 4 -11.40 7.33 -7.56
C PRO A 4 -12.77 7.32 -8.27
N LYS A 5 -12.89 6.52 -9.32
CA LYS A 5 -14.14 6.31 -10.08
C LYS A 5 -15.01 5.19 -9.50
N TYR A 6 -14.67 4.74 -8.30
CA TYR A 6 -15.34 3.66 -7.59
C TYR A 6 -15.60 4.11 -6.16
N ASP A 7 -16.71 3.61 -5.61
CA ASP A 7 -17.00 3.74 -4.19
C ASP A 7 -16.41 2.54 -3.45
N TYR A 8 -15.68 2.81 -2.35
CA TYR A 8 -15.07 1.77 -1.54
C TYR A 8 -15.12 2.16 -0.06
N GLY A 9 -15.82 1.33 0.73
CA GLY A 9 -15.86 1.42 2.19
C GLY A 9 -17.07 2.17 2.75
N PRO A 10 -17.08 2.42 4.08
CA PRO A 10 -16.00 2.15 5.04
C PRO A 10 -15.76 0.64 5.26
N ALA A 11 -14.49 0.26 5.49
CA ALA A 11 -14.11 -1.13 5.75
C ALA A 11 -13.02 -1.20 6.83
N THR A 12 -13.16 -2.13 7.77
CA THR A 12 -12.12 -2.47 8.76
C THR A 12 -11.30 -3.64 8.25
N VAL A 13 -9.98 -3.48 8.20
CA VAL A 13 -9.07 -4.56 7.79
C VAL A 13 -9.02 -5.61 8.92
N PRO A 14 -9.29 -6.89 8.63
CA PRO A 14 -9.19 -7.95 9.64
C PRO A 14 -7.74 -8.16 10.12
N PRO A 15 -7.54 -8.86 11.25
CA PRO A 15 -6.21 -9.32 11.65
C PRO A 15 -5.52 -10.13 10.54
N ASP A 16 -4.20 -10.02 10.44
CA ASP A 16 -3.34 -10.71 9.45
C ASP A 16 -3.73 -10.49 7.97
N GLN A 17 -4.44 -9.40 7.70
CA GLN A 17 -4.87 -9.00 6.36
C GLN A 17 -4.37 -7.60 6.03
N TYR A 18 -4.27 -7.30 4.74
CA TYR A 18 -3.79 -6.02 4.24
C TYR A 18 -4.73 -5.49 3.15
N LEU A 19 -5.08 -4.21 3.26
CA LEU A 19 -5.64 -3.45 2.15
C LEU A 19 -4.47 -2.92 1.30
N VAL A 20 -4.36 -3.36 0.05
CA VAL A 20 -3.34 -2.86 -0.88
C VAL A 20 -4.00 -2.08 -2.01
N LEU A 21 -3.48 -0.89 -2.26
CA LEU A 21 -3.94 0.01 -3.33
C LEU A 21 -2.74 0.41 -4.18
N GLY A 22 -2.90 0.35 -5.50
CA GLY A 22 -1.90 0.84 -6.44
C GLY A 22 -1.86 2.37 -6.47
N ASP A 23 -0.72 2.95 -6.81
CA ASP A 23 -0.59 4.41 -6.94
C ASP A 23 -1.47 4.95 -8.08
N ASN A 24 -1.67 4.19 -9.16
CA ASN A 24 -2.58 4.54 -10.26
C ASN A 24 -4.01 4.06 -9.96
N ARG A 25 -4.69 4.75 -9.03
CA ARG A 25 -5.95 4.31 -8.40
C ARG A 25 -7.03 3.85 -9.38
N ASN A 26 -7.34 4.65 -10.39
CA ASN A 26 -8.40 4.35 -11.36
C ASN A 26 -8.05 3.22 -12.34
N ASN A 27 -6.79 2.76 -12.36
CA ASN A 27 -6.31 1.77 -13.32
C ASN A 27 -5.50 0.65 -12.64
N SER A 28 -5.83 0.37 -11.38
CA SER A 28 -5.22 -0.68 -10.59
C SER A 28 -6.24 -1.76 -10.27
N TYR A 29 -5.88 -3.02 -10.58
CA TYR A 29 -6.67 -4.19 -10.19
C TYR A 29 -6.17 -4.71 -8.85
N ASP A 30 -6.62 -4.08 -7.77
CA ASP A 30 -6.12 -4.30 -6.40
C ASP A 30 -7.25 -4.60 -5.40
N SER A 31 -7.02 -4.41 -4.11
CA SER A 31 -7.97 -4.82 -3.07
C SER A 31 -9.36 -4.22 -3.20
N HIS A 32 -9.54 -3.10 -3.90
CA HIS A 32 -10.88 -2.56 -4.13
C HIS A 32 -11.73 -3.46 -5.05
N HIS A 33 -11.10 -4.29 -5.89
CA HIS A 33 -11.77 -5.24 -6.76
C HIS A 33 -11.88 -6.65 -6.15
N TRP A 34 -10.83 -7.13 -5.49
CA TRP A 34 -10.73 -8.55 -5.08
C TRP A 34 -10.54 -8.77 -3.58
N GLY A 35 -10.56 -7.72 -2.76
CA GLY A 35 -10.54 -7.81 -1.30
C GLY A 35 -9.13 -7.79 -0.67
N PHE A 36 -9.03 -8.19 0.60
CA PHE A 36 -7.79 -8.08 1.37
C PHE A 36 -6.76 -9.16 1.01
N VAL A 37 -5.48 -8.85 1.26
CA VAL A 37 -4.35 -9.76 1.08
C VAL A 37 -3.96 -10.38 2.42
N PRO A 38 -3.93 -11.71 2.55
CA PRO A 38 -3.40 -12.36 3.74
C PRO A 38 -1.90 -12.10 3.94
N ARG A 39 -1.44 -11.99 5.19
CA ARG A 39 -0.03 -11.73 5.54
C ARG A 39 0.96 -12.68 4.86
N ASP A 40 0.61 -13.97 4.77
CA ASP A 40 1.45 -15.03 4.21
C ASP A 40 1.72 -14.87 2.70
N LYS A 41 0.93 -14.04 2.00
CA LYS A 41 1.12 -13.72 0.58
C LYS A 41 2.08 -12.55 0.34
N ILE A 42 2.54 -11.88 1.40
CA ILE A 42 3.48 -10.77 1.29
C ILE A 42 4.92 -11.29 1.37
N ILE A 43 5.63 -11.28 0.24
CA ILE A 43 7.01 -11.76 0.14
C ILE A 43 8.01 -10.76 0.73
N GLY A 44 7.78 -9.45 0.54
CA GLY A 44 8.71 -8.43 1.00
C GLY A 44 8.32 -7.00 0.60
N ARG A 45 9.22 -6.06 0.91
CA ARG A 45 9.04 -4.63 0.64
C ARG A 45 10.00 -4.17 -0.45
N ALA A 46 9.53 -3.31 -1.35
CA ALA A 46 10.41 -2.62 -2.30
C ALA A 46 11.40 -1.71 -1.55
N VAL A 47 12.70 -1.85 -1.84
CA VAL A 47 13.78 -1.09 -1.17
C VAL A 47 14.69 -0.33 -2.14
N LEU A 48 14.63 -0.63 -3.43
CA LEU A 48 15.52 -0.08 -4.46
C LEU A 48 14.73 0.22 -5.73
N ARG A 49 14.94 1.41 -6.28
CA ARG A 49 14.64 1.70 -7.68
C ARG A 49 15.90 1.38 -8.47
N PHE A 50 15.84 0.36 -9.32
CA PHE A 50 16.99 -0.05 -10.12
C PHE A 50 17.06 0.64 -11.50
N TRP A 51 15.93 1.10 -12.05
CA TRP A 51 15.82 1.71 -13.38
C TRP A 51 14.93 2.97 -13.39
N PRO A 52 15.18 3.97 -14.27
CA PRO A 52 16.35 4.13 -15.15
C PRO A 52 17.65 4.39 -14.39
N LEU A 53 18.81 4.11 -15.00
CA LEU A 53 20.12 4.17 -14.33
C LEU A 53 20.40 5.53 -13.68
N ASN A 54 20.04 6.63 -14.34
CA ASN A 54 20.18 8.00 -13.81
C ASN A 54 19.24 8.32 -12.64
N ARG A 55 18.30 7.42 -12.31
CA ARG A 55 17.38 7.53 -11.17
C ARG A 55 17.54 6.36 -10.20
N MET A 56 18.58 5.53 -10.36
CA MET A 56 18.84 4.42 -9.47
C MET A 56 19.09 4.93 -8.05
N GLY A 57 18.48 4.28 -7.06
CA GLY A 57 18.61 4.70 -5.67
C GLY A 57 17.70 3.94 -4.71
N LYS A 58 18.03 3.99 -3.41
CA LYS A 58 17.23 3.36 -2.36
C LYS A 58 15.91 4.10 -2.15
N LEU A 59 14.86 3.34 -1.86
CA LEU A 59 13.59 3.90 -1.40
C LEU A 59 13.72 4.29 0.09
N LYS A 60 12.95 5.28 0.53
CA LYS A 60 12.95 5.69 1.93
C LYS A 60 12.50 4.49 2.79
N PRO A 61 13.26 4.12 3.84
CA PRO A 61 12.94 2.94 4.62
C PRO A 61 11.71 3.14 5.49
N ASN A 62 11.35 4.38 5.83
CA ASN A 62 10.17 4.70 6.62
C ASN A 62 9.30 5.66 5.83
N PRO A 63 8.09 5.26 5.40
CA PRO A 63 7.10 6.20 4.89
C PRO A 63 6.74 7.18 6.01
N VAL A 64 6.61 8.47 5.66
CA VAL A 64 6.15 9.50 6.60
C VAL A 64 4.63 9.41 6.64
N TYR A 65 4.10 8.84 7.72
CA TYR A 65 2.66 8.91 7.98
C TYR A 65 2.32 10.26 8.60
N PRO A 66 1.14 10.84 8.30
CA PRO A 66 0.66 12.00 9.02
C PRO A 66 0.65 11.71 10.53
N GLU A 67 1.10 12.70 11.31
CA GLU A 67 1.02 12.69 12.78
C GLU A 67 -0.40 12.28 13.22
N GLY A 68 -0.50 11.21 14.03
CA GLY A 68 -1.78 10.66 14.52
C GLY A 68 -2.09 9.22 14.11
N LEU A 69 -1.32 8.59 13.22
CA LEU A 69 -1.48 7.16 12.87
C LEU A 69 -0.54 6.21 13.65
N ASN A 70 0.22 6.73 14.61
CA ASN A 70 1.36 6.05 15.24
C ASN A 70 1.02 5.27 16.53
N GLN A 71 -0.21 4.79 16.72
CA GLN A 71 -0.62 4.20 18.02
C GLN A 71 -1.32 2.83 17.95
N SER A 72 -0.98 1.94 17.01
CA SER A 72 -1.50 0.55 17.09
C SER A 72 -0.69 -0.50 16.33
N THR A 73 0.63 -0.52 16.48
CA THR A 73 1.42 -1.71 16.12
C THR A 73 2.27 -2.15 17.30
N ASP A 74 1.61 -2.48 18.40
CA ASP A 74 2.06 -3.45 19.39
C ASP A 74 1.07 -4.63 19.36
N LEU A 75 1.24 -5.50 18.36
CA LEU A 75 0.87 -6.92 18.36
C LEU A 75 1.94 -7.67 17.56
#